data_AF-A0A516IQV2-F1
#
_entry.id   AF-A0A516IQV2-F1
#
_cell.length_a   1.000
_cell.length_b   1.000
_cell.length_c   1.000
_cell.angle_alpha   90.00
_cell.angle_beta   90.00
_cell.angle_gamma   90.00
#
_symmetry.space_group_name_H-M   'P 1'
#
loop_
_entity.id
_entity.type
_entity.pdbx_description
1 polymer ?
#
loop_
_entity_poly.entity_id
_entity_poly.type
_entity_poly.pdbx_seq_one_letter_code
_entity_poly.pdbx_strand_id
1 'polypeptide(L)' 'MTLANIIMLALGLLAAAVGAMLLARRAATEGQAYARRIAGMMSLALGIFLAIFAVGLKGVGG' A
#
# COMPACT_ATOMS: atom_id res chain seq x y z
N MET A 1 -1.31 13.86 16.31
CA MET A 1 -1.51 13.38 14.91
C MET A 1 -2.86 13.89 14.46
N THR A 2 -2.94 14.56 13.31
CA THR A 2 -4.21 15.08 12.78
C THR A 2 -5.07 13.93 12.24
N LEU A 3 -6.39 14.15 12.13
CA LEU A 3 -7.33 13.20 11.54
C LEU A 3 -6.92 12.80 10.12
N ALA A 4 -6.38 13.74 9.34
CA ALA A 4 -5.86 13.50 8.00
C ALA A 4 -4.70 12.47 7.99
N ASN A 5 -3.75 12.57 8.92
CA ASN A 5 -2.63 11.63 8.99
C ASN A 5 -3.10 10.21 9.36
N ILE A 6 -4.13 10.09 10.21
CA ILE A 6 -4.70 8.80 10.59
C ILE A 6 -5.39 8.14 9.40
N ILE A 7 -6.18 8.90 8.64
CA ILE A 7 -6.85 8.39 7.43
C ILE A 7 -5.82 7.96 6.38
N MET A 8 -4.78 8.77 6.16
CA MET A 8 -3.73 8.47 5.19
C MET A 8 -2.94 7.21 5.58
N LEU A 9 -2.65 7.03 6.88
CA LEU A 9 -2.00 5.83 7.41
C LEU A 9 -2.88 4.59 7.30
N ALA A 10 -4.18 4.71 7.63
CA ALA A 10 -5.14 3.60 7.52
C ALA A 10 -5.30 3.13 6.06
N LEU A 11 -5.43 4.07 5.12
CA LEU A 11 -5.49 3.77 3.69
C LEU A 11 -4.19 3.16 3.18
N GLY A 12 -3.03 3.65 3.65
CA GLY A 12 -1.73 3.08 3.30
C GLY A 12 -1.57 1.64 3.76
N LEU A 13 -1.96 1.34 5.00
CA LEU A 13 -1.94 -0.01 5.56
C LEU A 13 -2.89 -0.95 4.80
N LEU A 14 -4.10 -0.48 4.46
CA LEU A 14 -5.06 -1.26 3.68
C LEU A 14 -4.53 -1.58 2.27
N ALA A 15 -3.97 -0.58 1.57
CA ALA A 15 -3.38 -0.76 0.25
C ALA A 15 -2.18 -1.73 0.29
N ALA A 16 -1.32 -1.60 1.29
CA ALA A 16 -0.19 -2.50 1.50
C ALA A 16 -0.64 -3.95 1.78
N ALA A 17 -1.66 -4.12 2.63
CA ALA A 17 -2.22 -5.44 2.94
C ALA A 17 -2.86 -6.10 1.70
N VAL A 18 -3.61 -5.33 0.90
CA VAL A 18 -4.19 -5.82 -0.36
C VAL A 18 -3.10 -6.20 -1.36
N GLY A 19 -2.05 -5.37 -1.50
CA GLY A 19 -0.89 -5.67 -2.34
C GLY A 19 -0.19 -6.96 -1.93
N ALA A 20 0.12 -7.10 -0.64
CA ALA A 20 0.74 -8.31 -0.08
C ALA A 20 -0.15 -9.55 -0.27
N MET A 21 -1.47 -9.42 -0.08
CA MET A 21 -2.41 -10.52 -0.30
C MET A 21 -2.48 -10.94 -1.77
N LEU A 22 -2.45 -9.99 -2.71
CA LEU A 22 -2.42 -10.27 -4.14
C LEU A 22 -1.12 -10.99 -4.56
N LEU A 23 0.01 -10.62 -3.95
CA LEU A 23 1.31 -11.25 -4.16
C LEU A 23 1.38 -12.66 -3.53
N ALA A 24 0.75 -12.88 -2.37
CA ALA A 24 0.72 -14.18 -1.70
C ALA A 24 -0.20 -15.21 -2.37
N ARG A 25 -1.22 -14.76 -3.12
CA ARG A 25 -2.16 -15.66 -3.80
C ARG A 25 -1.54 -16.29 -5.05
N ARG A 26 -1.48 -17.63 -5.07
CA ARG A 26 -1.04 -18.41 -6.23
C ARG A 26 -1.93 -18.12 -7.45
N ALA A 27 -1.30 -17.90 -8.60
CA ALA A 27 -1.98 -17.68 -9.88
C ALA A 27 -2.22 -19.02 -10.58
N ALA A 28 -3.37 -19.16 -11.24
CA ALA A 28 -3.73 -20.37 -11.99
C ALA A 28 -3.17 -20.36 -13.43
N THR A 29 -2.90 -19.17 -13.98
CA THR A 29 -2.38 -18.98 -15.34
C THR A 29 -1.25 -17.94 -15.36
N GLU A 30 -0.36 -18.01 -16.36
CA GLU A 30 0.79 -17.09 -16.50
C GLU A 30 0.35 -15.62 -16.65
N GLY A 31 -0.70 -15.35 -17.44
CA GLY A 31 -1.26 -14.01 -17.59
C GLY A 31 -1.80 -13.42 -16.29
N GLN A 32 -2.46 -14.25 -15.46
CA GLN A 32 -2.91 -13.84 -14.13
C GLN A 32 -1.74 -13.58 -13.17
N ALA A 33 -0.66 -14.36 -13.28
CA ALA A 33 0.54 -14.17 -12.46
C ALA A 33 1.21 -12.82 -12.75
N TYR A 34 1.33 -12.46 -14.02
CA TYR A 34 1.91 -11.18 -14.45
C TYR A 34 1.08 -9.98 -13.99
N ALA A 35 -0.23 -10.00 -14.28
CA ALA A 35 -1.14 -8.94 -13.87
C ALA A 35 -1.19 -8.76 -12.34
N ARG A 36 -1.19 -9.87 -11.57
CA ARG A 36 -1.13 -9.80 -10.10
C ARG A 36 0.19 -9.27 -9.57
N ARG A 37 1.33 -9.63 -10.17
CA ARG A 37 2.63 -9.08 -9.73
C ARG A 37 2.67 -7.57 -9.94
N ILE A 38 2.21 -7.07 -11.08
CA ILE A 38 2.15 -5.62 -11.33
C ILE A 38 1.18 -4.96 -10.35
N ALA A 39 -0.07 -5.42 -10.27
CA ALA A 39 -1.07 -4.82 -9.41
C ALA A 39 -0.68 -4.88 -7.92
N GLY A 40 -0.12 -6.01 -7.48
CA GLY A 40 0.37 -6.23 -6.13
C GLY A 40 1.53 -5.31 -5.79
N MET A 41 2.54 -5.20 -6.65
CA MET A 41 3.68 -4.31 -6.44
C MET A 41 3.27 -2.84 -6.44
N MET A 42 2.37 -2.43 -7.34
CA MET A 42 1.86 -1.05 -7.39
C MET A 42 1.04 -0.70 -6.14
N SER A 43 0.19 -1.62 -5.68
CA SER A 43 -0.61 -1.42 -4.45
C SER A 43 0.27 -1.37 -3.21
N LEU A 44 1.31 -2.20 -3.17
CA LEU A 44 2.29 -2.23 -2.07
C LEU A 44 3.11 -0.93 -2.05
N ALA A 45 3.61 -0.48 -3.21
CA ALA A 45 4.32 0.79 -3.33
C ALA A 45 3.44 1.97 -2.88
N LEU A 46 2.18 2.02 -3.33
CA LEU A 46 1.21 3.04 -2.91
C LEU A 46 1.02 3.04 -1.39
N GLY A 47 0.86 1.85 -0.78
CA GLY A 47 0.71 1.71 0.66
C GLY A 47 1.93 2.22 1.44
N ILE A 48 3.14 1.90 0.97
CA ILE A 48 4.39 2.40 1.54
C ILE A 48 4.49 3.92 1.42
N PHE A 49 4.18 4.50 0.25
CA PHE A 49 4.20 5.95 0.07
C PHE A 49 3.24 6.65 1.02
N LEU A 50 1.99 6.18 1.11
CA LEU A 50 0.99 6.74 2.02
C LEU A 50 1.45 6.65 3.49
N ALA A 51 2.05 5.54 3.89
CA ALA A 51 2.61 5.37 5.22
C ALA A 51 3.77 6.35 5.49
N ILE A 52 4.69 6.51 4.53
CA ILE A 52 5.81 7.47 4.62
C ILE A 52 5.28 8.90 4.72
N PHE A 53 4.31 9.30 3.90
CA PHE A 53 3.73 10.64 3.96
C PHE A 53 2.98 10.89 5.27
N ALA A 54 2.21 9.91 5.75
CA ALA A 54 1.50 10.02 7.03
C ALA A 54 2.45 10.18 8.23
N VAL A 55 3.62 9.53 8.19
CA VAL A 55 4.66 9.66 9.22
C VAL A 55 5.52 10.91 9.03
N GLY A 56 5.92 11.23 7.80
CA GLY A 56 6.76 12.37 7.44
C GLY A 56 6.07 13.72 7.66
N LEU A 57 4.76 13.81 7.43
CA LEU A 57 3.96 15.01 7.75
C LEU A 57 3.95 15.32 9.25
N LYS A 58 4.19 14.33 10.13
CA LYS A 58 4.33 14.56 11.57
C LYS A 58 5.61 15.34 11.92
N GLY A 59 6.65 15.30 11.06
CA GLY A 59 7.94 15.97 11.29
C GLY A 59 8.05 17.39 10.73
N VAL A 60 7.15 17.81 9.82
CA VAL A 60 7.20 19.14 9.16
C VAL A 60 6.20 20.14 9.78
N GLY A 61 5.21 19.67 10.54
CA GLY A 61 4.17 20.51 11.15
C GLY A 61 4.30 20.72 12.67
N GLY A 62 5.51 20.59 13.22
CA GLY A 62 5.81 20.80 14.64
C GLY A 62 6.49 22.13 14.90
#